data_AF-A0A948X2H2-F1
#
_entry.id   AF-A0A948X2H2-F1
#
_cell.length_a   1.000
_cell.length_b   1.000
_cell.length_c   1.000
_cell.angle_alpha   90.00
_cell.angle_beta   90.00
_cell.angle_gamma   90.00
#
_symmetry.space_group_name_H-M   'P 1'
#
loop_
_entity.id
_entity.type
_entity.pdbx_description
1 polymer ?
#
loop_
_entity_poly.entity_id
_entity_poly.type
_entity_poly.pdbx_seq_one_letter_code
_entity_poly.pdbx_strand_id
1 'polypeptide(L)'
;MTKKIDEKNLAYYKTSINDLILFAVYSVISSKEDCGFEKLVNESFMLFPHVFGFLKYPQWPDTRKLDRPLRSLRSCRLITGSPKNNFLLTKEGKEKAESVAKTLRQGKLL
;
A
#
# COMPACT_ATOMS: atom_id res chain seq x y z
N MET A 1 -5.41 -29.42 2.58
CA MET A 1 -5.35 -28.82 1.22
C MET A 1 -4.37 -27.66 1.27
N THR A 2 -3.08 -27.98 1.18
CA THR A 2 -1.97 -27.03 1.24
C THR A 2 -1.93 -26.26 -0.09
N LYS A 3 -2.38 -25.00 -0.07
CA LYS A 3 -2.26 -24.12 -1.24
C LYS A 3 -0.78 -23.93 -1.53
N LYS A 4 -0.36 -24.43 -2.69
CA LYS A 4 0.91 -24.16 -3.35
C LYS A 4 1.15 -22.64 -3.29
N ILE A 5 2.13 -22.20 -2.51
CA ILE A 5 2.57 -20.82 -2.53
C ILE A 5 3.28 -20.65 -3.88
N ASP A 6 2.61 -19.99 -4.81
CA ASP A 6 3.19 -19.61 -6.09
C ASP A 6 4.45 -18.77 -5.80
N GLU A 7 5.63 -19.18 -6.29
CA GLU A 7 6.89 -18.44 -6.12
C GLU A 7 6.77 -16.97 -6.58
N LYS A 8 5.82 -16.69 -7.49
CA LYS A 8 5.39 -15.36 -7.93
C LYS A 8 4.92 -14.43 -6.81
N ASN A 9 4.44 -14.95 -5.68
CA ASN A 9 3.96 -14.14 -4.55
C ASN A 9 5.03 -13.88 -3.47
N LEU A 10 6.26 -14.39 -3.63
CA LEU A 10 7.26 -14.28 -2.56
C LEU A 10 7.73 -12.84 -2.31
N ALA A 11 7.84 -12.02 -3.37
CA ALA A 11 8.16 -10.59 -3.24
C ALA A 11 7.05 -9.82 -2.50
N TYR A 12 5.79 -10.15 -2.81
CA TYR A 12 4.61 -9.60 -2.13
C TYR A 12 4.58 -9.95 -0.65
N TYR A 13 4.80 -11.22 -0.29
CA TYR A 13 4.83 -11.65 1.11
C TYR A 13 6.01 -11.11 1.91
N LYS A 14 7.09 -10.70 1.24
CA LYS A 14 8.26 -10.07 1.87
C LYS A 14 8.13 -8.54 2.01
N THR A 15 7.24 -7.92 1.25
CA THR A 15 7.05 -6.47 1.28
C THR A 15 6.24 -6.08 2.52
N SER A 16 6.74 -5.10 3.26
CA SER A 16 6.08 -4.67 4.49
C SER A 16 4.75 -3.96 4.18
N ILE A 17 3.79 -4.02 5.11
CA ILE A 17 2.53 -3.29 4.97
C ILE A 17 2.73 -1.78 4.77
N ASN A 18 3.79 -1.22 5.39
CA ASN A 18 4.17 0.19 5.22
C ASN A 18 4.56 0.47 3.76
N ASP A 19 5.33 -0.41 3.14
CA ASP A 19 5.79 -0.24 1.75
C ASP A 19 4.64 -0.43 0.76
N LEU A 20 3.73 -1.37 1.04
CA LEU A 20 2.51 -1.55 0.23
C LEU A 20 1.61 -0.30 0.27
N ILE A 21 1.40 0.30 1.45
CA ILE A 21 0.63 1.55 1.57
C ILE A 21 1.35 2.71 0.88
N LEU A 22 2.67 2.80 1.04
CA LEU A 22 3.47 3.85 0.39
C LEU A 22 3.37 3.75 -1.14
N PHE A 23 3.39 2.53 -1.67
CA PHE A 23 3.15 2.28 -3.09
C PHE A 23 1.72 2.65 -3.51
N ALA A 24 0.71 2.34 -2.70
CA ALA A 24 -0.67 2.74 -2.99
C ALA A 24 -0.83 4.26 -3.07
N VAL A 25 -0.23 5.02 -2.14
CA VAL A 25 -0.21 6.49 -2.20
C VAL A 25 0.47 6.96 -3.50
N TYR A 26 1.58 6.34 -3.89
CA TYR A 26 2.27 6.64 -5.14
C TYR A 26 1.40 6.35 -6.38
N SER A 27 0.65 5.24 -6.39
CA SER A 27 -0.28 4.89 -7.47
C SER A 27 -1.33 5.98 -7.68
N VAL A 28 -2.02 6.39 -6.61
CA VAL A 28 -3.07 7.43 -6.67
C VAL A 28 -2.52 8.78 -7.13
N ILE A 29 -1.38 9.20 -6.58
CA ILE A 29 -0.79 10.49 -6.97
C ILE A 29 -0.32 10.44 -8.44
N SER A 30 0.19 9.29 -8.90
CA SER A 30 0.62 9.11 -10.29
C SER A 30 -0.55 9.10 -11.27
N SER A 31 -1.76 8.71 -10.85
CA SER A 31 -2.99 8.85 -11.64
C SER A 31 -3.56 10.28 -11.64
N LYS A 32 -2.88 11.23 -10.99
CA LYS A 32 -3.30 12.64 -10.81
C LYS A 32 -4.61 12.78 -10.02
N GLU A 33 -4.91 11.82 -9.16
CA GLU A 33 -6.05 11.87 -8.26
C GLU A 33 -5.65 12.35 -6.86
N ASP A 34 -6.62 12.92 -6.15
CA ASP A 34 -6.43 13.29 -4.75
C ASP A 34 -6.41 12.05 -3.85
N CYS A 35 -5.31 11.87 -3.13
CA CYS A 35 -5.13 10.73 -2.23
C CYS A 35 -5.79 10.98 -0.87
N GLY A 36 -7.12 11.05 -0.84
CA GLY A 36 -7.90 11.03 0.40
C GLY A 36 -7.92 9.66 1.08
N PHE A 37 -8.44 9.57 2.31
CA PHE A 37 -8.45 8.31 3.08
C PHE A 37 -9.25 7.20 2.40
N GLU A 38 -10.47 7.48 1.93
CA GLU A 38 -11.31 6.48 1.25
C GLU A 38 -10.68 5.99 -0.05
N LYS A 39 -10.13 6.92 -0.85
CA LYS A 39 -9.39 6.57 -2.07
C LYS A 39 -8.18 5.69 -1.77
N LEU A 40 -7.41 6.01 -0.73
CA LEU A 40 -6.26 5.21 -0.31
C LEU A 40 -6.66 3.82 0.18
N VAL A 41 -7.75 3.71 0.95
CA VAL A 41 -8.32 2.42 1.38
C VAL A 41 -8.69 1.58 0.15
N ASN A 42 -9.44 2.17 -0.78
CA ASN A 42 -9.85 1.50 -2.01
C ASN A 42 -8.64 1.06 -2.84
N GLU A 43 -7.69 1.94 -3.09
CA GLU A 43 -6.49 1.64 -3.88
C GLU A 43 -5.66 0.52 -3.22
N SER A 44 -5.43 0.60 -1.91
CA SER A 44 -4.69 -0.43 -1.16
C SER A 44 -5.37 -1.79 -1.26
N PHE A 45 -6.70 -1.82 -1.17
CA PHE A 45 -7.48 -3.05 -1.29
C PHE A 45 -7.48 -3.61 -2.72
N MET A 46 -7.63 -2.76 -3.73
CA MET A 46 -7.63 -3.17 -5.13
C MET A 46 -6.28 -3.72 -5.57
N LEU A 47 -5.18 -3.08 -5.14
CA LEU A 47 -3.83 -3.52 -5.45
C LEU A 47 -3.46 -4.80 -4.67
N PHE A 48 -3.88 -4.90 -3.40
CA PHE A 48 -3.40 -5.91 -2.47
C PHE A 48 -4.52 -6.53 -1.61
N PRO A 49 -5.53 -7.18 -2.22
CA PRO A 49 -6.75 -7.62 -1.53
C PRO A 49 -6.46 -8.65 -0.43
N HIS A 50 -5.43 -9.51 -0.60
CA HIS A 50 -5.05 -10.48 0.41
C HIS A 50 -4.45 -9.86 1.68
N VAL A 51 -3.83 -8.68 1.57
CA VAL A 51 -3.25 -7.96 2.71
C VAL A 51 -4.29 -7.03 3.33
N PHE A 52 -5.11 -6.33 2.55
CA PHE A 52 -6.04 -5.32 3.08
C PHE A 52 -7.47 -5.82 3.27
N GLY A 53 -7.82 -7.03 2.84
CA GLY A 53 -9.13 -7.62 3.12
C GLY A 53 -9.26 -8.16 4.55
N PHE A 54 -10.49 -8.33 5.04
CA PHE A 54 -10.72 -9.07 6.29
C PHE A 54 -10.33 -10.54 6.16
N LEU A 55 -9.89 -11.14 7.26
CA LEU A 55 -9.50 -12.55 7.29
C LEU A 55 -10.69 -13.49 6.94
N LYS A 56 -11.88 -13.21 7.50
CA LYS A 56 -13.08 -14.02 7.28
C LYS A 56 -13.92 -13.58 6.08
N TYR A 57 -13.76 -12.32 5.66
CA TYR A 57 -14.54 -11.71 4.57
C TYR A 57 -13.60 -10.94 3.62
N PRO A 58 -12.75 -11.65 2.86
CA PRO A 58 -11.67 -11.05 2.08
C PRO A 58 -12.13 -10.11 0.96
N GLN A 59 -13.41 -10.12 0.61
CA GLN A 59 -14.00 -9.21 -0.37
C GLN A 59 -14.22 -7.78 0.17
N TRP A 60 -14.10 -7.57 1.48
CA TRP A 60 -14.30 -6.27 2.12
C TRP A 60 -12.98 -5.73 2.69
N PRO A 61 -12.70 -4.42 2.52
CA PRO A 61 -11.49 -3.80 3.03
C PRO A 61 -11.51 -3.66 4.57
N ASP A 62 -10.40 -4.04 5.22
CA ASP A 62 -10.14 -3.84 6.64
C ASP A 62 -9.32 -2.57 6.86
N THR A 63 -10.02 -1.44 7.02
CA THR A 63 -9.43 -0.10 7.18
C THR A 63 -8.48 0.01 8.38
N ARG A 64 -8.66 -0.83 9.41
CA ARG A 64 -7.80 -0.83 10.61
C ARG A 64 -6.35 -1.19 10.30
N LYS A 65 -6.12 -1.88 9.18
CA LYS A 65 -4.78 -2.21 8.69
C LYS A 65 -3.98 -0.99 8.25
N LEU A 66 -4.62 0.16 7.99
CA LEU A 66 -3.92 1.39 7.59
C LEU A 66 -3.55 2.29 8.78
N ASP A 67 -4.24 2.20 9.92
CA ASP A 67 -4.10 3.19 10.99
C ASP A 67 -2.67 3.27 11.58
N ARG A 68 -2.15 2.16 12.10
CA ARG A 68 -0.79 2.11 12.64
C ARG A 68 0.29 2.37 11.57
N PRO A 69 0.22 1.76 10.37
CA PRO A 69 1.17 2.07 9.29
C PRO A 69 1.21 3.53 8.86
N LEU A 70 0.06 4.19 8.74
CA LEU A 70 0.01 5.61 8.37
C LEU A 70 0.65 6.51 9.43
N ARG A 71 0.56 6.14 10.72
CA ARG A 71 1.32 6.83 11.78
C ARG A 71 2.82 6.61 11.61
N SER A 72 3.25 5.38 11.32
CA SER A 72 4.66 5.02 11.11
C SER A 72 5.26 5.73 9.89
N LEU A 73 4.55 5.78 8.76
CA LEU A 73 5.03 6.45 7.55
C LEU A 73 5.20 7.96 7.77
N ARG A 74 4.31 8.58 8.55
CA ARG A 74 4.44 10.00 8.96
C ARG A 74 5.60 10.21 9.92
N SER A 75 5.79 9.35 10.92
CA SER A 75 6.92 9.47 11.85
C SER A 75 8.26 9.31 11.13
N CYS A 76 8.31 8.47 10.09
CA CYS A 76 9.48 8.31 9.21
C CYS A 76 9.59 9.39 8.13
N ARG A 77 8.71 10.40 8.12
CA ARG A 77 8.69 11.50 7.13
C ARG A 77 8.61 11.04 5.67
N LEU A 78 7.97 9.88 5.42
CA LEU A 78 7.76 9.37 4.06
C LEU A 78 6.45 9.90 3.45
N ILE A 79 5.48 10.22 4.29
CA ILE A 79 4.22 10.82 3.85
C ILE A 79 3.89 12.03 4.73
N THR A 80 3.13 12.97 4.18
CA THR A 80 2.43 14.02 4.91
C THR A 80 0.92 13.83 4.77
N GLY A 81 0.14 14.64 5.49
CA GLY A 81 -1.31 14.51 5.55
C GLY A 81 -1.78 13.61 6.70
N SER A 82 -3.05 13.21 6.63
CA SER A 82 -3.84 12.60 7.68
C SER A 82 -5.17 12.11 7.08
N PRO A 83 -5.94 11.27 7.77
CA PRO A 83 -7.24 10.84 7.25
C PRO A 83 -8.25 11.98 7.00
N LYS A 84 -8.05 13.16 7.60
CA LYS A 84 -8.92 14.34 7.42
C LYS A 84 -8.54 15.22 6.22
N ASN A 85 -7.40 14.95 5.59
CA ASN A 85 -6.91 15.69 4.42
C ASN A 85 -6.27 14.73 3.42
N ASN A 86 -5.66 15.25 2.36
CA ASN A 86 -5.00 14.42 1.37
C ASN A 86 -3.62 13.97 1.86
N PHE A 87 -3.29 12.71 1.58
CA PHE A 87 -1.94 12.18 1.76
C PHE A 87 -1.05 12.60 0.60
N LEU A 88 0.18 12.99 0.91
CA LEU A 88 1.18 13.35 -0.09
C LEU A 88 2.49 12.62 0.23
N LEU A 89 3.29 12.38 -0.80
CA LEU A 89 4.65 11.86 -0.65
C LEU A 89 5.61 13.02 -0.39
N THR A 90 6.51 12.84 0.56
CA THR A 90 7.71 13.67 0.66
C THR A 90 8.68 13.28 -0.46
N LYS A 91 9.79 14.01 -0.56
CA LYS A 91 10.87 13.64 -1.50
C LYS A 91 11.41 12.25 -1.17
N GLU A 92 11.75 11.98 0.09
CA GLU A 92 12.24 10.66 0.51
C GLU A 92 11.18 9.57 0.35
N GLY A 93 9.92 9.92 0.62
CA GLY A 93 8.78 9.04 0.39
C GLY A 93 8.63 8.60 -1.05
N LYS A 94 8.76 9.54 -1.98
CA LYS A 94 8.68 9.28 -3.42
C LYS A 94 9.82 8.38 -3.90
N GLU A 95 11.06 8.69 -3.52
CA GLU A 95 12.22 7.87 -3.89
C GLU A 95 12.07 6.43 -3.39
N LYS A 96 11.61 6.26 -2.14
CA LYS A 96 11.33 4.94 -1.57
C LYS A 96 10.18 4.25 -2.29
N ALA A 97 9.09 4.95 -2.57
CA ALA A 97 7.94 4.39 -3.28
C ALA A 97 8.31 3.91 -4.68
N GLU A 98 9.16 4.64 -5.41
CA GLU A 98 9.68 4.23 -6.71
C GLU A 98 10.57 2.99 -6.63
N SER A 99 11.37 2.85 -5.57
CA SER A 99 12.16 1.64 -5.32
C SER A 99 11.28 0.43 -5.03
N VAL A 100 10.23 0.61 -4.21
CA VAL A 100 9.21 -0.41 -3.95
C VAL A 100 8.48 -0.78 -5.25
N ALA A 101 8.10 0.21 -6.07
CA ALA A 101 7.44 -0.01 -7.36
C ALA A 101 8.31 -0.86 -8.30
N LYS A 102 9.62 -0.58 -8.38
CA LYS A 102 10.57 -1.39 -9.16
C LYS A 102 10.60 -2.83 -8.66
N THR A 103 10.66 -3.02 -7.34
CA THR A 103 10.68 -4.35 -6.71
C THR A 103 9.40 -5.14 -7.03
N LEU A 104 8.23 -4.50 -6.90
CA LEU A 104 6.93 -5.12 -7.17
C LEU A 104 6.75 -5.48 -8.66
N ARG A 105 7.22 -4.62 -9.58
CA ARG A 105 7.21 -4.88 -11.03
C ARG A 105 8.17 -6.02 -11.42
N GLN A 106 9.38 -6.03 -10.87
CA GLN A 106 10.36 -7.11 -11.11
C GLN A 106 9.88 -8.46 -10.56
N GLY A 107 9.13 -8.43 -9.45
CA GLY A 107 8.44 -9.60 -8.90
C GLY A 107 7.25 -10.11 -9.73
N LYS A 108 6.88 -9.43 -10.84
CA LYS A 108 5.69 -9.71 -11.68
C LYS A 108 4.38 -9.82 -10.89
N LEU A 109 4.10 -8.81 -10.05
CA LEU A 109 2.76 -8.58 -9.49
C LEU A 109 1.95 -7.52 -10.24
N LEU A 110 2.59 -6.72 -11.10
CA LEU A 110 1.98 -5.71 -11.97
C LEU A 110 2.70 -5.69 -13.32
#